data_AF-H0HST9-F1
#
_entry.id   AF-H0HST9-F1
#
_cell.length_a   1.000
_cell.length_b   1.000
_cell.length_c   1.000
_cell.angle_alpha   90.00
_cell.angle_beta   90.00
_cell.angle_gamma   90.00
#
_symmetry.space_group_name_H-M   'P 1'
#
loop_
_entity.id
_entity.type
_entity.pdbx_description
1 polymer ?
#
loop_
_entity_poly.entity_id
_entity_poly.type
_entity_poly.pdbx_seq_one_letter_code
_entity_poly.pdbx_strand_id
1 'polypeptide(L)'
;MADDEVFGTTDGGEAVQRISIIGGGLSAGILNWGAMVQDLRLSGHDAPLVLGFDRFEDYPAYSPYFGAMVGRHANRIRNGRFTLAGQHCQIDGEHPEKHGLHGGSDGYFRRLWTLEKAGADFVTLSLHDPDGSMGFPGAVDVRCTYRLRNPGVLSIELTATTDAPTLCNLAHHSYFNLDDGGSGDILDHRMTVNASAYLPVDESLIPTGVVKPVDATPFDFRLARTIRMESEGEQLEYDHNFCLAAARGPLRQAAWIQGASSGVEMEVWSTEPGLQFYIGQHLKPDAAGLDGRRYQKFSGFCLEPQTWPDSPNRPYFPQATLLPGETYRQTTEYRFRQV
;
A
#
# COMPACT_ATOMS: atom_id res chain seq x y z
N MET A 1 26.05 6.90 6.49
CA MET A 1 25.64 6.61 5.09
C MET A 1 24.55 5.56 5.18
N ALA A 2 23.66 5.43 4.19
CA ALA A 2 22.84 4.22 4.15
C ALA A 2 23.79 3.06 3.88
N ASP A 3 23.67 1.99 4.67
CA ASP A 3 24.39 0.75 4.40
C ASP A 3 23.50 -0.07 3.44
N ASP A 4 24.07 -0.43 2.29
CA ASP A 4 23.44 -1.34 1.33
C ASP A 4 24.08 -2.73 1.40
N GLU A 5 23.25 -3.76 1.41
CA GLU A 5 23.71 -5.15 1.37
C GLU A 5 22.90 -5.95 0.36
N VAL A 6 23.47 -7.04 -0.14
CA VAL A 6 22.74 -8.01 -0.96
C VAL A 6 21.84 -8.83 -0.04
N PHE A 7 20.54 -8.63 -0.18
CA PHE A 7 19.49 -9.30 0.60
C PHE A 7 19.04 -10.62 -0.04
N GLY A 8 19.21 -10.74 -1.35
CA GLY A 8 18.85 -11.93 -2.12
C GLY A 8 19.15 -11.79 -3.60
N THR A 9 18.60 -12.71 -4.39
CA THR A 9 18.78 -12.73 -5.85
C THR A 9 17.49 -13.19 -6.50
N THR A 10 17.06 -12.50 -7.56
CA THR A 10 15.87 -12.88 -8.34
C THR A 10 16.11 -14.20 -9.07
N ASP A 11 15.05 -14.87 -9.54
CA ASP A 11 15.17 -16.05 -10.41
C ASP A 11 15.99 -15.77 -11.70
N GLY A 12 16.02 -14.51 -12.13
CA GLY A 12 16.84 -14.03 -13.25
C GLY A 12 18.32 -13.81 -12.92
N GLY A 13 18.75 -14.02 -11.68
CA GLY A 13 20.13 -13.81 -11.23
C GLY A 13 20.48 -12.37 -10.88
N GLU A 14 19.49 -11.48 -10.79
CA GLU A 14 19.72 -10.07 -10.46
C GLU A 14 19.75 -9.85 -8.95
N ALA A 15 20.69 -9.03 -8.47
CA ALA A 15 20.86 -8.79 -7.04
C ALA A 15 19.72 -7.92 -6.47
N VAL A 16 19.14 -8.40 -5.37
CA VAL A 16 18.20 -7.64 -4.56
C VAL A 16 18.98 -7.01 -3.42
N GLN A 17 18.92 -5.69 -3.32
CA GLN A 17 19.60 -4.92 -2.27
C GLN A 17 18.61 -4.51 -1.18
N ARG A 18 19.06 -4.58 0.07
CA ARG A 18 18.42 -3.91 1.21
C ARG A 18 19.21 -2.65 1.56
N ILE A 19 18.51 -1.52 1.60
CA ILE A 19 19.04 -0.21 1.96
C ILE A 19 18.50 0.15 3.34
N SER A 20 19.37 0.27 4.33
CA SER A 20 18.99 0.67 5.69
C SER A 20 19.02 2.19 5.86
N ILE A 21 17.91 2.75 6.33
CA ILE A 21 17.78 4.17 6.67
C ILE A 21 17.35 4.34 8.13
N ILE A 22 17.89 5.35 8.81
CA ILE A 22 17.63 5.67 10.22
C ILE A 22 17.47 7.18 10.36
N GLY A 23 16.40 7.60 11.03
CA GLY A 23 16.13 9.01 11.24
C GLY A 23 14.81 9.22 11.97
N GLY A 24 14.63 10.36 12.62
CA GLY A 24 13.33 10.69 13.20
C GLY A 24 12.91 9.86 14.42
N GLY A 25 13.73 8.95 14.92
CA GLY A 25 13.30 7.92 15.88
C GLY A 25 12.78 6.64 15.23
N LEU A 26 12.93 6.50 13.91
CA LEU A 26 12.63 5.29 13.15
C LEU A 26 13.90 4.67 12.55
N SER A 27 13.84 3.37 12.28
CA SER A 27 14.74 2.67 11.37
C SER A 27 13.93 1.85 10.39
N ALA A 28 14.35 1.81 9.12
CA ALA A 28 13.68 1.02 8.09
C ALA A 28 14.68 0.30 7.18
N GLY A 29 14.34 -0.91 6.76
CA GLY A 29 15.00 -1.63 5.67
C GLY A 29 14.17 -1.53 4.40
N ILE A 30 14.73 -0.99 3.32
CA ILE A 30 14.04 -0.82 2.04
C ILE A 30 14.66 -1.76 1.00
N LEU A 31 13.86 -2.61 0.36
CA LEU A 31 14.33 -3.42 -0.76
C LEU A 31 14.18 -2.64 -2.07
N ASN A 32 15.17 -2.76 -2.95
CA ASN A 32 15.04 -2.26 -4.32
C ASN A 32 14.06 -3.11 -5.16
N TRP A 33 13.79 -4.35 -4.75
CA TRP A 33 12.72 -5.17 -5.33
C TRP A 33 11.36 -4.71 -4.80
N GLY A 34 10.47 -4.32 -5.72
CA GLY A 34 9.15 -3.79 -5.40
C GLY A 34 9.13 -2.45 -4.67
N ALA A 35 10.29 -1.79 -4.53
CA ALA A 35 10.47 -0.64 -3.64
C ALA A 35 9.90 -0.90 -2.23
N MET A 36 10.15 -2.08 -1.67
CA MET A 36 9.46 -2.57 -0.47
C MET A 36 10.00 -1.97 0.82
N VAL A 37 9.11 -1.68 1.78
CA VAL A 37 9.50 -1.56 3.20
C VAL A 37 9.54 -2.97 3.79
N GLN A 38 10.73 -3.50 4.02
CA GLN A 38 10.95 -4.85 4.56
C GLN A 38 10.82 -4.90 6.07
N ASP A 39 11.36 -3.90 6.78
CA ASP A 39 11.28 -3.75 8.22
C ASP A 39 11.11 -2.25 8.53
N LEU A 40 10.37 -1.94 9.59
CA LEU A 40 10.14 -0.61 10.13
C LEU A 40 10.04 -0.70 11.64
N ARG A 41 10.89 0.00 12.38
CA ARG A 41 10.93 -0.02 13.84
C ARG A 41 10.88 1.38 14.41
N LEU A 42 10.27 1.51 15.60
CA LEU A 42 10.18 2.74 16.37
C LEU A 42 11.10 2.66 17.59
N SER A 43 11.87 3.73 17.82
CA SER A 43 12.76 3.82 18.99
C SER A 43 11.96 3.69 20.28
N GLY A 44 12.35 2.76 21.15
CA GLY A 44 11.64 2.46 22.40
C GLY A 44 10.48 1.46 22.26
N HIS A 45 10.29 0.89 21.06
CA HIS A 45 9.34 -0.19 20.79
C HIS A 45 10.05 -1.34 20.07
N ASP A 46 10.14 -2.50 20.73
CA ASP A 46 10.98 -3.60 20.26
C ASP A 46 10.43 -4.31 19.01
N ALA A 47 9.11 -4.44 18.91
CA ALA A 47 8.47 -5.15 17.82
C ALA A 47 8.54 -4.35 16.49
N PRO A 48 8.66 -5.02 15.34
CA PRO A 48 8.53 -4.35 14.05
C PRO A 48 7.09 -3.84 13.89
N LEU A 49 6.96 -2.62 13.35
CA LEU A 49 5.67 -1.98 13.09
C LEU A 49 4.98 -2.54 11.85
N VAL A 50 5.72 -3.26 10.99
CA VAL A 50 5.24 -3.85 9.74
C VAL A 50 5.49 -5.35 9.70
N LEU A 51 4.67 -6.07 8.93
CA LEU A 51 4.90 -7.47 8.60
C LEU A 51 5.82 -7.56 7.37
N GLY A 52 6.72 -8.54 7.39
CA GLY A 52 7.69 -8.78 6.32
C GLY A 52 8.44 -10.10 6.52
N PHE A 53 9.46 -10.35 5.73
CA PHE A 53 10.30 -11.54 5.84
C PHE A 53 11.77 -11.17 6.01
N ASP A 54 12.52 -12.06 6.67
CA ASP A 54 13.98 -11.92 6.85
C ASP A 54 14.77 -12.45 5.65
N ARG A 55 14.11 -13.14 4.71
CA ARG A 55 14.73 -13.75 3.52
C ARG A 55 14.02 -13.28 2.27
N PHE A 56 14.78 -12.96 1.22
CA PHE A 56 14.20 -12.56 -0.06
C PHE A 56 13.29 -13.65 -0.63
N GLU A 57 13.65 -14.91 -0.52
CA GLU A 57 12.99 -16.02 -1.25
C GLU A 57 11.56 -16.25 -0.78
N ASP A 58 11.24 -15.81 0.44
CA ASP A 58 9.90 -15.87 1.00
C ASP A 58 8.98 -14.80 0.39
N TYR A 59 9.54 -13.70 -0.15
CA TYR A 59 8.77 -12.65 -0.79
C TYR A 59 8.06 -13.11 -2.08
N PRO A 60 8.75 -13.60 -3.13
CA PRO A 60 8.08 -14.06 -4.33
C PRO A 60 7.22 -15.31 -4.08
N ALA A 61 7.57 -16.13 -3.08
CA ALA A 61 6.86 -17.37 -2.79
C ALA A 61 5.56 -17.18 -1.98
N TYR A 62 5.57 -16.29 -0.97
CA TYR A 62 4.52 -16.24 0.05
C TYR A 62 3.96 -14.86 0.35
N SER A 63 4.59 -13.78 -0.13
CA SER A 63 4.18 -12.42 0.22
C SER A 63 2.88 -12.02 -0.49
N PRO A 64 1.82 -11.66 0.25
CA PRO A 64 0.65 -11.00 -0.31
C PRO A 64 0.91 -9.48 -0.32
N TYR A 65 1.98 -9.06 -1.03
CA TYR A 65 2.40 -7.67 -1.20
C TYR A 65 3.02 -6.98 0.04
N PHE A 66 3.58 -7.71 1.01
CA PHE A 66 4.20 -7.12 2.21
C PHE A 66 5.16 -5.97 1.89
N GLY A 67 4.76 -4.76 2.27
CA GLY A 67 5.57 -3.54 2.19
C GLY A 67 5.74 -2.98 0.77
N ALA A 68 5.14 -3.58 -0.24
CA ALA A 68 5.42 -3.27 -1.64
C ALA A 68 4.80 -1.97 -2.13
N MET A 69 5.43 -1.40 -3.16
CA MET A 69 4.80 -0.39 -4.00
C MET A 69 3.98 -1.09 -5.09
N VAL A 70 2.66 -0.99 -5.02
CA VAL A 70 1.75 -1.55 -6.03
C VAL A 70 1.44 -0.52 -7.12
N GLY A 71 1.37 -1.00 -8.36
CA GLY A 71 1.21 -0.16 -9.56
C GLY A 71 1.36 -1.01 -10.82
N ARG A 72 1.01 -0.53 -12.01
CA ARG A 72 0.70 0.87 -12.38
C ARG A 72 -0.67 1.39 -11.91
N HIS A 73 -1.58 0.48 -11.57
CA HIS A 73 -2.87 0.80 -10.94
C HIS A 73 -3.12 -0.07 -9.70
N ALA A 74 -3.12 0.54 -8.52
CA ALA A 74 -3.42 -0.10 -7.25
C ALA A 74 -4.88 -0.57 -7.20
N ASN A 75 -5.12 -1.66 -6.47
CA ASN A 75 -6.42 -2.32 -6.32
C ASN A 75 -6.99 -2.81 -7.67
N ARG A 76 -8.31 -3.07 -7.71
CA ARG A 76 -8.95 -3.81 -8.80
C ARG A 76 -9.42 -2.90 -9.93
N ILE A 77 -9.33 -3.42 -11.16
CA ILE A 77 -10.03 -2.95 -12.35
C ILE A 77 -10.93 -4.09 -12.84
N ARG A 78 -12.23 -3.81 -12.97
CA ARG A 78 -13.21 -4.82 -13.38
C ARG A 78 -12.80 -5.45 -14.71
N ASN A 79 -12.74 -6.77 -14.72
CA ASN A 79 -12.35 -7.59 -15.87
C ASN A 79 -10.93 -7.31 -16.42
N GLY A 80 -10.11 -6.52 -15.70
CA GLY A 80 -8.85 -5.99 -16.21
C GLY A 80 -9.04 -5.08 -17.43
N ARG A 81 -10.25 -4.58 -17.68
CA ARG A 81 -10.59 -3.83 -18.88
C ARG A 81 -10.94 -2.39 -18.54
N PHE A 82 -10.51 -1.49 -19.39
CA PHE A 82 -10.90 -0.08 -19.32
C PHE A 82 -10.81 0.55 -20.72
N THR A 83 -11.36 1.76 -20.85
CA THR A 83 -11.23 2.58 -22.06
C THR A 83 -10.46 3.84 -21.73
N LEU A 84 -9.40 4.14 -22.48
CA LEU A 84 -8.61 5.35 -22.31
C LEU A 84 -8.38 6.01 -23.66
N ALA A 85 -8.67 7.32 -23.77
CA ALA A 85 -8.58 8.07 -25.02
C ALA A 85 -9.30 7.38 -26.22
N GLY A 86 -10.41 6.69 -25.94
CA GLY A 86 -11.19 5.95 -26.94
C GLY A 86 -10.61 4.58 -27.34
N GLN A 87 -9.48 4.16 -26.76
CA GLN A 87 -8.89 2.84 -26.97
C GLN A 87 -9.31 1.87 -25.87
N HIS A 88 -9.61 0.63 -26.25
CA HIS A 88 -9.89 -0.45 -25.31
C HIS A 88 -8.58 -1.10 -24.85
N CYS A 89 -8.37 -1.15 -23.54
CA CYS A 89 -7.18 -1.73 -22.93
C CYS A 89 -7.56 -2.99 -22.15
N GLN A 90 -6.66 -3.99 -22.15
CA GLN A 90 -6.76 -5.20 -21.34
C GLN A 90 -5.46 -5.34 -20.55
N ILE A 91 -5.58 -5.29 -19.23
CA ILE A 91 -4.48 -5.52 -18.31
C ILE A 91 -4.28 -7.02 -18.18
N ASP A 92 -3.02 -7.44 -18.20
CA ASP A 92 -2.57 -8.79 -17.87
C ASP A 92 -3.40 -9.89 -18.55
N GLY A 93 -3.63 -9.74 -19.85
CA GLY A 93 -4.59 -10.55 -20.62
C GLY A 93 -4.26 -12.05 -20.67
N GLU A 94 -3.05 -12.44 -20.29
CA GLU A 94 -2.56 -13.83 -20.24
C GLU A 94 -2.73 -14.48 -18.86
N HIS A 95 -3.19 -13.73 -17.84
CA HIS A 95 -3.29 -14.22 -16.46
C HIS A 95 -4.71 -14.72 -16.13
N PRO A 96 -4.88 -15.79 -15.32
CA PRO A 96 -6.18 -16.41 -15.07
C PRO A 96 -7.09 -15.59 -14.15
N GLU A 97 -6.59 -14.53 -13.50
CA GLU A 97 -7.43 -13.69 -12.66
C GLU A 97 -8.49 -12.97 -13.49
N LYS A 98 -9.74 -13.05 -13.00
CA LYS A 98 -10.87 -12.41 -13.67
C LYS A 98 -10.74 -10.90 -13.72
N HIS A 99 -10.08 -10.28 -12.74
CA HIS A 99 -9.98 -8.82 -12.60
C HIS A 99 -8.51 -8.42 -12.58
N GLY A 100 -8.18 -7.24 -13.11
CA GLY A 100 -6.83 -6.73 -12.97
C GLY A 100 -6.62 -6.28 -11.54
N LEU A 101 -5.58 -6.75 -10.86
CA LEU A 101 -5.28 -6.44 -9.47
C LEU A 101 -3.84 -5.93 -9.35
N HIS A 102 -3.66 -4.78 -8.67
CA HIS A 102 -2.35 -4.22 -8.31
C HIS A 102 -1.35 -4.04 -9.47
N GLY A 103 -1.87 -3.85 -10.69
CA GLY A 103 -1.07 -3.67 -11.90
C GLY A 103 -0.76 -4.95 -12.69
N GLY A 104 -1.23 -6.11 -12.23
CA GLY A 104 -1.08 -7.41 -12.91
C GLY A 104 0.10 -8.25 -12.37
N SER A 105 0.30 -9.41 -13.00
CA SER A 105 1.20 -10.48 -12.58
C SER A 105 2.69 -10.12 -12.53
N ASP A 106 3.12 -9.10 -13.29
CA ASP A 106 4.44 -8.44 -13.20
C ASP A 106 4.32 -6.94 -12.89
N GLY A 107 3.39 -6.60 -12.00
CA GLY A 107 3.22 -5.23 -11.50
C GLY A 107 4.45 -4.73 -10.72
N TYR A 108 4.42 -3.47 -10.30
CA TYR A 108 5.59 -2.78 -9.74
C TYR A 108 6.19 -3.45 -8.51
N PHE A 109 5.36 -4.19 -7.76
CA PHE A 109 5.74 -4.96 -6.59
C PHE A 109 6.65 -6.16 -6.88
N ARG A 110 6.80 -6.60 -8.14
CA ARG A 110 7.68 -7.72 -8.53
C ARG A 110 8.91 -7.32 -9.31
N ARG A 111 9.11 -6.03 -9.52
CA ARG A 111 10.17 -5.51 -10.39
C ARG A 111 11.31 -4.93 -9.57
N LEU A 112 12.52 -5.01 -10.12
CA LEU A 112 13.67 -4.32 -9.56
C LEU A 112 13.59 -2.83 -9.90
N TRP A 113 13.74 -2.00 -8.86
CA TRP A 113 13.86 -0.57 -8.99
C TRP A 113 15.33 -0.17 -8.95
N THR A 114 15.69 0.85 -9.72
CA THR A 114 17.03 1.42 -9.72
C THR A 114 17.21 2.29 -8.48
N LEU A 115 18.29 2.08 -7.74
CA LEU A 115 18.71 2.99 -6.67
C LEU A 115 19.26 4.28 -7.27
N GLU A 116 18.53 5.40 -7.15
CA GLU A 116 18.98 6.70 -7.64
C GLU A 116 19.84 7.43 -6.59
N LYS A 117 19.39 7.43 -5.33
CA LYS A 117 20.05 8.17 -4.25
C LYS A 117 19.69 7.59 -2.89
N ALA A 118 20.65 7.59 -1.97
CA ALA A 118 20.38 7.31 -0.55
C ALA A 118 21.15 8.29 0.35
N GLY A 119 20.64 8.47 1.56
CA GLY A 119 21.27 9.20 2.66
C GLY A 119 21.01 8.47 3.98
N ALA A 120 21.37 9.08 5.10
CA ALA A 120 21.17 8.43 6.40
C ALA A 120 19.70 8.12 6.69
N ASP A 121 18.79 9.01 6.30
CA ASP A 121 17.37 8.99 6.64
C ASP A 121 16.45 8.92 5.41
N PHE A 122 16.98 8.69 4.21
CA PHE A 122 16.15 8.61 2.99
C PHE A 122 16.75 7.70 1.92
N VAL A 123 15.89 7.20 1.04
CA VAL A 123 16.25 6.51 -0.21
C VAL A 123 15.28 6.89 -1.32
N THR A 124 15.80 7.09 -2.52
CA THR A 124 15.04 7.33 -3.76
C THR A 124 15.32 6.20 -4.74
N LEU A 125 14.25 5.53 -5.15
CA LEU A 125 14.23 4.45 -6.11
C LEU A 125 13.47 4.90 -7.35
N SER A 126 13.84 4.41 -8.53
CA SER A 126 13.10 4.67 -9.78
C SER A 126 12.84 3.41 -10.59
N LEU A 127 11.76 3.44 -11.37
CA LEU A 127 11.37 2.38 -12.28
C LEU A 127 10.97 3.01 -13.61
N HIS A 128 11.57 2.54 -14.70
CA HIS A 128 11.07 2.77 -16.04
C HIS A 128 10.11 1.63 -16.40
N ASP A 129 8.86 1.99 -16.64
CA ASP A 129 7.83 1.05 -17.08
C ASP A 129 7.50 1.31 -18.55
N PRO A 130 7.94 0.46 -19.51
CA PRO A 130 7.77 0.73 -20.93
C PRO A 130 6.29 0.74 -21.38
N ASP A 131 6.04 1.27 -22.57
CA ASP A 131 4.74 1.17 -23.22
C ASP A 131 4.32 -0.30 -23.40
N GLY A 132 3.04 -0.58 -23.17
CA GLY A 132 2.45 -1.92 -23.29
C GLY A 132 2.72 -2.85 -22.10
N SER A 133 3.53 -2.44 -21.12
CA SER A 133 3.75 -3.20 -19.88
C SER A 133 2.44 -3.58 -19.22
N MET A 134 2.26 -4.88 -18.95
CA MET A 134 1.03 -5.45 -18.42
C MET A 134 -0.25 -5.02 -19.16
N GLY A 135 -0.15 -4.54 -20.41
CA GLY A 135 -1.27 -4.02 -21.21
C GLY A 135 -1.64 -2.55 -20.97
N PHE A 136 -0.87 -1.80 -20.18
CA PHE A 136 -1.06 -0.36 -20.02
C PHE A 136 -0.38 0.42 -21.16
N PRO A 137 -1.06 1.40 -21.80
CA PRO A 137 -0.45 2.25 -22.82
C PRO A 137 0.48 3.29 -22.21
N GLY A 138 1.45 3.77 -22.97
CA GLY A 138 2.43 4.79 -22.59
C GLY A 138 3.54 4.26 -21.69
N ALA A 139 4.77 4.71 -21.92
CA ALA A 139 5.86 4.49 -20.99
C ALA A 139 5.72 5.44 -19.79
N VAL A 140 6.02 4.95 -18.59
CA VAL A 140 5.97 5.72 -17.34
C VAL A 140 7.30 5.65 -16.63
N ASP A 141 7.85 6.82 -16.31
CA ASP A 141 9.00 6.95 -15.42
C ASP A 141 8.48 7.28 -14.02
N VAL A 142 8.73 6.39 -13.05
CA VAL A 142 8.27 6.54 -11.66
C VAL A 142 9.46 6.70 -10.73
N ARG A 143 9.31 7.57 -9.73
CA ARG A 143 10.22 7.67 -8.59
C ARG A 143 9.45 7.50 -7.29
N CYS A 144 10.01 6.72 -6.38
CA CYS A 144 9.57 6.56 -5.01
C CYS A 144 10.67 7.02 -4.06
N THR A 145 10.36 7.96 -3.17
CA THR A 145 11.28 8.39 -2.12
C THR A 145 10.71 8.08 -0.75
N TYR A 146 11.40 7.21 -0.02
CA TYR A 146 11.17 6.98 1.40
C TYR A 146 12.05 7.92 2.21
N ARG A 147 11.49 8.54 3.25
CA ARG A 147 12.23 9.43 4.16
C ARG A 147 11.72 9.33 5.58
N LEU A 148 12.63 9.18 6.52
CA LEU A 148 12.36 9.19 7.96
C LEU A 148 12.55 10.61 8.49
N ARG A 149 11.49 11.21 9.09
CA ARG A 149 11.52 12.59 9.59
C ARG A 149 11.18 12.64 11.08
N ASN A 150 11.64 13.67 11.76
CA ASN A 150 11.28 13.93 13.16
C ASN A 150 9.85 14.48 13.29
N PRO A 151 9.09 14.11 14.35
CA PRO A 151 9.27 12.93 15.19
C PRO A 151 8.50 11.74 14.62
N GLY A 152 9.18 10.62 14.37
CA GLY A 152 8.57 9.32 14.09
C GLY A 152 7.84 9.20 12.75
N VAL A 153 8.26 9.91 11.68
CA VAL A 153 7.49 9.94 10.42
C VAL A 153 8.16 9.13 9.32
N LEU A 154 7.48 8.12 8.78
CA LEU A 154 7.79 7.53 7.48
C LEU A 154 7.02 8.29 6.38
N SER A 155 7.74 9.11 5.63
CA SER A 155 7.24 9.86 4.47
C SER A 155 7.53 9.11 3.18
N ILE A 156 6.51 8.93 2.34
CA ILE A 156 6.58 8.32 1.02
C ILE A 156 6.17 9.39 0.01
N GLU A 157 7.08 9.75 -0.88
CA GLU A 157 6.86 10.72 -1.94
C GLU A 157 7.00 10.02 -3.30
N LEU A 158 5.93 10.06 -4.09
CA LEU A 158 5.85 9.42 -5.38
C LEU A 158 5.69 10.48 -6.47
N THR A 159 6.46 10.33 -7.55
CA THR A 159 6.28 11.13 -8.76
C THR A 159 6.31 10.25 -10.00
N ALA A 160 5.50 10.59 -11.00
CA ALA A 160 5.57 9.91 -12.29
C ALA A 160 5.27 10.85 -13.47
N THR A 161 5.86 10.54 -14.62
CA THR A 161 5.60 11.18 -15.91
C THR A 161 5.37 10.12 -16.97
N THR A 162 4.67 10.47 -18.05
CA THR A 162 4.31 9.56 -19.14
C THR A 162 4.56 10.17 -20.52
N ASP A 163 4.79 9.34 -21.53
CA ASP A 163 4.91 9.77 -22.94
C ASP A 163 3.60 9.68 -23.73
N ALA A 164 2.60 8.93 -23.22
CA ALA A 164 1.25 8.83 -23.77
C ALA A 164 0.20 8.79 -22.64
N PRO A 165 -1.09 9.08 -22.93
CA PRO A 165 -2.16 8.94 -21.94
C PRO A 165 -2.16 7.53 -21.31
N THR A 166 -2.09 7.48 -19.98
CA THR A 166 -2.06 6.21 -19.23
C THR A 166 -2.83 6.31 -17.92
N LEU A 167 -2.89 5.21 -17.17
CA LEU A 167 -3.34 5.21 -15.77
C LEU A 167 -2.13 5.27 -14.84
N CYS A 168 -2.23 5.99 -13.74
CA CYS A 168 -1.25 6.04 -12.67
C CYS A 168 -1.96 6.15 -11.32
N ASN A 169 -2.04 5.02 -10.61
CA ASN A 169 -2.55 4.93 -9.25
C ASN A 169 -1.60 4.04 -8.45
N LEU A 170 -0.80 4.63 -7.58
CA LEU A 170 0.23 3.92 -6.82
C LEU A 170 -0.16 3.87 -5.34
N ALA A 171 0.16 2.77 -4.68
CA ALA A 171 -0.07 2.64 -3.25
C ALA A 171 1.03 1.83 -2.57
N HIS A 172 1.29 2.13 -1.30
CA HIS A 172 2.22 1.38 -0.48
C HIS A 172 1.45 0.36 0.37
N HIS A 173 1.79 -0.92 0.25
CA HIS A 173 1.03 -2.04 0.79
C HIS A 173 1.71 -2.67 2.02
N SER A 174 2.13 -1.85 2.98
CA SER A 174 2.55 -2.36 4.29
C SER A 174 1.35 -2.87 5.07
N TYR A 175 1.55 -4.02 5.71
CA TYR A 175 0.69 -4.49 6.77
C TYR A 175 1.30 -4.02 8.08
N PHE A 176 0.54 -3.28 8.86
CA PHE A 176 0.98 -2.75 10.14
C PHE A 176 0.46 -3.60 11.30
N ASN A 177 1.27 -3.72 12.34
CA ASN A 177 0.85 -4.17 13.67
C ASN A 177 1.57 -3.30 14.70
N LEU A 178 0.81 -2.51 15.45
CA LEU A 178 1.36 -1.55 16.41
C LEU A 178 1.71 -2.17 17.78
N ASP A 179 1.47 -3.46 17.98
CA ASP A 179 1.65 -4.14 19.28
C ASP A 179 2.85 -5.09 19.28
N ASP A 180 2.72 -6.27 18.66
CA ASP A 180 3.64 -7.39 18.85
C ASP A 180 4.31 -7.86 17.55
N GLY A 181 4.22 -7.03 16.51
CA GLY A 181 4.78 -7.27 15.18
C GLY A 181 4.09 -8.38 14.40
N GLY A 182 2.84 -8.73 14.74
CA GLY A 182 2.04 -9.73 14.05
C GLY A 182 2.07 -11.12 14.68
N SER A 183 2.48 -11.21 15.94
CA SER A 183 2.41 -12.48 16.69
C SER A 183 0.97 -12.79 17.11
N GLY A 184 0.19 -11.75 17.41
CA GLY A 184 -1.23 -11.78 17.70
C GLY A 184 -2.07 -11.23 16.55
N ASP A 185 -3.29 -10.80 16.86
CA ASP A 185 -4.20 -10.13 15.94
C ASP A 185 -4.32 -8.62 16.19
N ILE A 186 -4.85 -7.90 15.21
CA ILE A 186 -5.05 -6.44 15.24
C ILE A 186 -6.46 -6.02 15.64
N LEU A 187 -7.33 -6.95 16.03
CA LEU A 187 -8.76 -6.67 16.13
C LEU A 187 -9.08 -5.67 17.26
N ASP A 188 -8.25 -5.62 18.30
CA ASP A 188 -8.43 -4.69 19.41
C ASP A 188 -7.69 -3.35 19.23
N HIS A 189 -6.98 -3.15 18.10
CA HIS A 189 -6.50 -1.81 17.71
C HIS A 189 -7.68 -0.86 17.58
N ARG A 190 -7.51 0.36 18.11
CA ARG A 190 -8.53 1.41 18.02
C ARG A 190 -8.22 2.33 16.86
N MET A 191 -9.23 2.67 16.06
CA MET A 191 -9.03 3.41 14.82
C MET A 191 -10.10 4.49 14.62
N THR A 192 -9.69 5.59 13.97
CA THR A 192 -10.57 6.54 13.30
C THR A 192 -10.23 6.64 11.81
N VAL A 193 -11.24 6.94 11.00
CA VAL A 193 -11.09 7.30 9.58
C VAL A 193 -11.84 8.59 9.30
N ASN A 194 -11.15 9.56 8.71
CA ASN A 194 -11.72 10.85 8.32
C ASN A 194 -12.46 10.74 6.99
N ALA A 195 -13.46 9.86 6.93
CA ALA A 195 -14.33 9.65 5.78
C ALA A 195 -15.80 9.55 6.20
N SER A 196 -16.68 10.18 5.43
CA SER A 196 -18.14 10.10 5.63
C SER A 196 -18.80 9.07 4.73
N ALA A 197 -18.06 8.47 3.81
CA ALA A 197 -18.54 7.44 2.89
C ALA A 197 -17.48 6.38 2.61
N TYR A 198 -17.93 5.22 2.13
CA TYR A 198 -17.10 4.12 1.66
C TYR A 198 -17.68 3.54 0.36
N LEU A 199 -16.95 2.64 -0.28
CA LEU A 199 -17.39 1.93 -1.48
C LEU A 199 -17.80 0.49 -1.14
N PRO A 200 -19.10 0.15 -1.13
CA PRO A 200 -19.55 -1.23 -1.08
C PRO A 200 -19.09 -1.98 -2.33
N VAL A 201 -18.66 -3.22 -2.13
CA VAL A 201 -18.17 -4.10 -3.19
C VAL A 201 -19.13 -5.25 -3.47
N ASP A 202 -19.01 -5.86 -4.65
CA ASP A 202 -19.67 -7.12 -4.98
C ASP A 202 -18.88 -8.34 -4.47
N GLU A 203 -19.39 -9.55 -4.72
CA GLU A 203 -18.76 -10.83 -4.31
C GLU A 203 -17.35 -11.02 -4.87
N SER A 204 -16.97 -10.26 -5.91
CA SER A 204 -15.63 -10.26 -6.51
C SER A 204 -14.76 -9.09 -6.06
N LEU A 205 -15.16 -8.40 -4.99
CA LEU A 205 -14.48 -7.26 -4.40
C LEU A 205 -14.34 -6.06 -5.35
N ILE A 206 -15.20 -5.95 -6.36
CA ILE A 206 -15.27 -4.76 -7.22
C ILE A 206 -16.28 -3.77 -6.65
N PRO A 207 -15.99 -2.47 -6.56
CA PRO A 207 -16.97 -1.47 -6.18
C PRO A 207 -18.24 -1.59 -7.01
N THR A 208 -19.39 -1.56 -6.35
CA THR A 208 -20.70 -1.56 -7.00
C THR A 208 -20.94 -0.30 -7.84
N GLY A 209 -20.24 0.79 -7.50
CA GLY A 209 -20.43 2.15 -8.03
C GLY A 209 -21.19 3.05 -7.06
N VAL A 210 -21.77 2.49 -6.00
CA VAL A 210 -22.43 3.27 -4.95
C VAL A 210 -21.37 3.88 -4.03
N VAL A 211 -21.50 5.17 -3.75
CA VAL A 211 -20.78 5.85 -2.66
C VAL A 211 -21.72 5.88 -1.46
N LYS A 212 -21.49 5.00 -0.48
CA LYS A 212 -22.44 4.79 0.63
C LYS A 212 -21.98 5.57 1.87
N PRO A 213 -22.86 6.36 2.51
CA PRO A 213 -22.55 6.98 3.81
C PRO A 213 -22.17 5.92 4.85
N VAL A 214 -21.20 6.23 5.70
CA VAL A 214 -20.79 5.33 6.78
C VAL A 214 -21.78 5.31 7.95
N ASP A 215 -22.63 6.33 8.06
CA ASP A 215 -23.59 6.51 9.16
C ASP A 215 -24.47 5.26 9.37
N ALA A 216 -24.58 4.83 10.62
CA ALA A 216 -25.31 3.62 11.01
C ALA A 216 -24.86 2.33 10.27
N THR A 217 -23.57 2.25 9.89
CA THR A 217 -22.97 1.04 9.33
C THR A 217 -21.75 0.59 10.14
N PRO A 218 -21.33 -0.69 10.00
CA PRO A 218 -20.05 -1.16 10.53
C PRO A 218 -18.82 -0.43 9.99
N PHE A 219 -18.96 0.41 8.97
CA PHE A 219 -17.89 1.22 8.40
C PHE A 219 -17.78 2.60 9.07
N ASP A 220 -18.60 2.90 10.08
CA ASP A 220 -18.46 4.16 10.82
C ASP A 220 -17.26 4.11 11.78
N PHE A 221 -16.13 4.61 11.29
CA PHE A 221 -14.92 4.86 12.07
C PHE A 221 -14.70 6.37 12.30
N ARG A 222 -15.73 7.22 12.17
CA ARG A 222 -15.58 8.66 12.44
C ARG A 222 -15.28 8.95 13.91
N LEU A 223 -15.71 8.04 14.80
CA LEU A 223 -15.35 8.01 16.22
C LEU A 223 -14.47 6.80 16.50
N ALA A 224 -13.53 6.97 17.42
CA ALA A 224 -12.53 5.95 17.74
C ALA A 224 -13.19 4.70 18.33
N ARG A 225 -13.01 3.57 17.67
CA ARG A 225 -13.48 2.25 18.12
C ARG A 225 -12.49 1.16 17.72
N THR A 226 -12.62 -0.02 18.32
CA THR A 226 -11.82 -1.19 17.92
C THR A 226 -12.14 -1.61 16.49
N ILE A 227 -11.20 -2.25 15.81
CA ILE A 227 -11.43 -2.88 14.50
C ILE A 227 -12.42 -4.04 14.62
N ARG A 228 -12.41 -4.74 15.75
CA ARG A 228 -13.34 -5.82 16.11
C ARG A 228 -14.77 -5.38 15.88
N MET A 229 -15.49 -6.18 15.11
CA MET A 229 -16.87 -5.97 14.74
C MET A 229 -17.41 -7.30 14.26
N GLU A 230 -18.43 -7.84 14.92
CA GLU A 230 -18.98 -9.14 14.55
C GLU A 230 -20.29 -8.97 13.76
N SER A 231 -20.48 -9.85 12.77
CA SER A 231 -21.73 -10.01 12.05
C SER A 231 -22.00 -11.50 11.92
N GLU A 232 -23.20 -11.94 12.30
CA GLU A 232 -23.60 -13.36 12.24
C GLU A 232 -22.67 -14.32 13.01
N GLY A 233 -21.99 -13.82 14.05
CA GLY A 233 -21.07 -14.61 14.90
C GLY A 233 -19.65 -14.74 14.34
N GLU A 234 -19.33 -14.06 13.23
CA GLU A 234 -17.98 -13.99 12.69
C GLU A 234 -17.46 -12.56 12.67
N GLN A 235 -16.13 -12.41 12.73
CA GLN A 235 -15.50 -11.10 12.56
C GLN A 235 -15.79 -10.58 11.16
N LEU A 236 -16.41 -9.41 11.08
CA LEU A 236 -16.65 -8.69 9.84
C LEU A 236 -15.31 -8.39 9.16
N GLU A 237 -15.22 -8.76 7.90
CA GLU A 237 -14.08 -8.48 7.06
C GLU A 237 -14.11 -7.04 6.54
N TYR A 238 -12.95 -6.38 6.59
CA TYR A 238 -12.73 -5.10 5.93
C TYR A 238 -11.71 -5.33 4.81
N ASP A 239 -12.16 -5.14 3.57
CA ASP A 239 -11.32 -4.89 2.39
C ASP A 239 -11.99 -3.80 1.54
N HIS A 240 -12.07 -2.57 2.07
CA HIS A 240 -12.90 -1.52 1.49
C HIS A 240 -12.16 -0.20 1.35
N ASN A 241 -12.49 0.54 0.30
CA ASN A 241 -12.04 1.92 0.09
C ASN A 241 -12.95 2.90 0.84
N PHE A 242 -12.36 3.68 1.74
CA PHE A 242 -12.96 4.87 2.35
C PHE A 242 -12.76 6.09 1.46
N CYS A 243 -13.83 6.87 1.29
CA CYS A 243 -13.85 8.05 0.44
C CYS A 243 -13.41 9.29 1.22
N LEU A 244 -12.12 9.65 1.13
CA LEU A 244 -11.53 10.80 1.83
C LEU A 244 -11.88 12.14 1.16
N ALA A 245 -11.92 12.17 -0.17
CA ALA A 245 -12.21 13.38 -0.94
C ALA A 245 -12.67 13.06 -2.37
N ALA A 246 -13.18 14.08 -3.07
CA ALA A 246 -13.61 13.97 -4.46
C ALA A 246 -12.44 14.03 -5.49
N ALA A 247 -11.24 14.39 -5.06
CA ALA A 247 -10.05 14.46 -5.89
C ALA A 247 -8.77 14.43 -5.03
N ARG A 248 -7.62 14.20 -5.68
CA ARG A 248 -6.30 14.48 -5.09
C ARG A 248 -6.23 15.94 -4.66
N GLY A 249 -5.50 16.24 -3.59
CA GLY A 249 -5.41 17.59 -3.07
C GLY A 249 -4.33 17.74 -2.01
N PRO A 250 -4.39 18.78 -1.14
CA PRO A 250 -3.39 18.97 -0.10
C PRO A 250 -3.35 17.79 0.88
N LEU A 251 -2.19 17.60 1.50
CA LEU A 251 -1.96 16.60 2.54
C LEU A 251 -2.97 16.80 3.68
N ARG A 252 -3.68 15.73 4.06
CA ARG A 252 -4.68 15.73 5.14
C ARG A 252 -4.60 14.44 5.93
N GLN A 253 -5.02 14.47 7.20
CA GLN A 253 -5.13 13.26 8.00
C GLN A 253 -6.26 12.39 7.45
N ALA A 254 -5.91 11.17 7.06
CA ALA A 254 -6.83 10.15 6.56
C ALA A 254 -7.34 9.25 7.70
N ALA A 255 -6.46 8.87 8.62
CA ALA A 255 -6.79 7.96 9.72
C ALA A 255 -5.88 8.18 10.94
N TRP A 256 -6.32 7.67 12.09
CA TRP A 256 -5.50 7.49 13.29
C TRP A 256 -5.77 6.10 13.86
N ILE A 257 -4.73 5.43 14.38
CA ILE A 257 -4.77 4.07 14.89
C ILE A 257 -3.90 3.99 16.15
N GLN A 258 -4.34 3.22 17.13
CA GLN A 258 -3.62 2.95 18.38
C GLN A 258 -3.56 1.44 18.61
N GLY A 259 -2.36 0.96 18.97
CA GLY A 259 -2.15 -0.42 19.45
C GLY A 259 -2.99 -0.71 20.69
N ALA A 260 -3.46 -1.94 20.82
CA ALA A 260 -4.30 -2.35 21.93
C ALA A 260 -3.54 -2.35 23.28
N SER A 261 -2.22 -2.56 23.25
CA SER A 261 -1.42 -2.86 24.44
C SER A 261 -0.10 -2.08 24.53
N SER A 262 0.49 -1.70 23.40
CA SER A 262 1.83 -1.12 23.35
C SER A 262 1.87 0.37 23.67
N GLY A 263 0.73 1.09 23.55
CA GLY A 263 0.69 2.55 23.59
C GLY A 263 1.23 3.23 22.33
N VAL A 264 1.60 2.48 21.29
CA VAL A 264 2.01 3.04 20.00
C VAL A 264 0.78 3.55 19.26
N GLU A 265 0.89 4.77 18.74
CA GLU A 265 -0.10 5.35 17.84
C GLU A 265 0.50 5.63 16.46
N MET A 266 -0.35 5.55 15.44
CA MET A 266 -0.03 5.87 14.05
C MET A 266 -1.11 6.80 13.48
N GLU A 267 -0.69 7.94 12.94
CA GLU A 267 -1.53 8.75 12.05
C GLU A 267 -1.16 8.47 10.59
N VAL A 268 -2.16 8.41 9.71
CA VAL A 268 -1.96 8.37 8.26
C VAL A 268 -2.36 9.72 7.69
N TRP A 269 -1.44 10.36 6.98
CA TRP A 269 -1.68 11.60 6.25
C TRP A 269 -1.43 11.37 4.76
N SER A 270 -2.32 11.86 3.89
CA SER A 270 -2.13 11.67 2.45
C SER A 270 -2.76 12.77 1.60
N THR A 271 -2.25 12.91 0.38
CA THR A 271 -2.83 13.72 -0.69
C THR A 271 -3.98 13.02 -1.43
N GLU A 272 -4.12 11.70 -1.23
CA GLU A 272 -5.04 10.84 -1.98
C GLU A 272 -6.52 11.05 -1.63
N PRO A 273 -7.43 10.75 -2.58
CA PRO A 273 -8.87 10.84 -2.36
C PRO A 273 -9.48 9.59 -1.71
N GLY A 274 -8.76 8.47 -1.68
CA GLY A 274 -9.21 7.20 -1.12
C GLY A 274 -8.21 6.61 -0.13
N LEU A 275 -8.71 5.70 0.71
CA LEU A 275 -7.93 4.90 1.63
C LEU A 275 -8.48 3.47 1.60
N GLN A 276 -7.71 2.52 1.07
CA GLN A 276 -8.04 1.11 1.27
C GLN A 276 -7.77 0.75 2.74
N PHE A 277 -8.73 0.12 3.38
CA PHE A 277 -8.56 -0.51 4.68
C PHE A 277 -8.80 -2.01 4.54
N TYR A 278 -7.71 -2.77 4.72
CA TYR A 278 -7.71 -4.23 4.67
C TYR A 278 -7.19 -4.79 5.99
N ILE A 279 -7.89 -5.74 6.60
CA ILE A 279 -7.51 -6.26 7.94
C ILE A 279 -6.76 -7.60 7.89
N GLY A 280 -6.27 -8.02 6.72
CA GLY A 280 -5.43 -9.22 6.65
C GLY A 280 -6.20 -10.52 6.92
N GLN A 281 -7.50 -10.59 6.62
CA GLN A 281 -8.31 -11.80 6.87
C GLN A 281 -7.81 -13.05 6.13
N HIS A 282 -7.05 -12.89 5.05
CA HIS A 282 -6.51 -14.00 4.25
C HIS A 282 -5.02 -14.27 4.52
N LEU A 283 -4.41 -13.59 5.51
CA LEU A 283 -3.01 -13.81 5.86
C LEU A 283 -2.81 -15.22 6.43
N LYS A 284 -1.99 -16.02 5.76
CA LYS A 284 -1.46 -17.28 6.28
C LYS A 284 -0.24 -17.73 5.46
N PRO A 285 0.82 -16.90 5.36
CA PRO A 285 2.00 -17.28 4.59
C PRO A 285 2.65 -18.54 5.19
N ASP A 286 3.15 -19.43 4.34
CA ASP A 286 3.88 -20.63 4.76
C ASP A 286 5.39 -20.33 4.89
N ALA A 287 5.71 -19.24 5.59
CA ALA A 287 7.06 -18.78 5.88
C ALA A 287 7.11 -18.09 7.24
N ALA A 288 8.29 -18.04 7.84
CA ALA A 288 8.50 -17.27 9.06
C ALA A 288 8.68 -15.78 8.71
N GLY A 289 7.90 -14.93 9.36
CA GLY A 289 8.03 -13.48 9.30
C GLY A 289 9.24 -12.95 10.06
N LEU A 290 9.32 -11.63 10.17
CA LEU A 290 10.39 -10.92 10.88
C LEU A 290 10.62 -11.43 12.31
N ASP A 291 11.89 -11.65 12.64
CA ASP A 291 12.36 -12.25 13.90
C ASP A 291 11.71 -13.62 14.20
N GLY A 292 11.33 -14.37 13.17
CA GLY A 292 10.75 -15.71 13.29
C GLY A 292 9.24 -15.76 13.61
N ARG A 293 8.53 -14.63 13.51
CA ARG A 293 7.08 -14.55 13.79
C ARG A 293 6.26 -15.42 12.84
N ARG A 294 5.10 -15.91 13.30
CA ARG A 294 4.16 -16.69 12.48
C ARG A 294 2.88 -15.89 12.26
N TYR A 295 2.76 -15.26 11.09
CA TYR A 295 1.57 -14.50 10.74
C TYR A 295 0.37 -15.42 10.49
N GLN A 296 -0.79 -15.01 11.01
CA GLN A 296 -2.09 -15.65 10.83
C GLN A 296 -3.09 -14.60 10.33
N LYS A 297 -4.35 -15.04 10.13
CA LYS A 297 -5.43 -14.11 9.80
C LYS A 297 -5.47 -13.00 10.85
N PHE A 298 -5.62 -11.77 10.38
CA PHE A 298 -5.65 -10.56 11.22
C PHE A 298 -4.33 -10.21 11.91
N SER A 299 -3.18 -10.80 11.55
CA SER A 299 -1.89 -10.39 12.15
C SER A 299 -1.45 -8.98 11.80
N GLY A 300 -1.98 -8.38 10.74
CA GLY A 300 -1.67 -7.01 10.35
C GLY A 300 -2.77 -6.40 9.49
N PHE A 301 -2.83 -5.07 9.46
CA PHE A 301 -3.78 -4.31 8.65
C PHE A 301 -3.06 -3.40 7.65
N CYS A 302 -3.64 -3.20 6.47
CA CYS A 302 -3.17 -2.23 5.47
C CYS A 302 -4.01 -0.97 5.51
N LEU A 303 -3.33 0.16 5.31
CA LEU A 303 -3.94 1.46 5.05
C LEU A 303 -3.27 2.03 3.82
N GLU A 304 -3.93 1.92 2.68
CA GLU A 304 -3.33 2.22 1.38
C GLU A 304 -4.00 3.47 0.79
N PRO A 305 -3.41 4.67 0.97
CA PRO A 305 -3.91 5.84 0.27
C PRO A 305 -3.77 5.67 -1.24
N GLN A 306 -4.87 5.87 -1.96
CA GLN A 306 -4.96 5.62 -3.40
C GLN A 306 -6.11 6.41 -4.04
N THR A 307 -6.15 6.41 -5.38
CA THR A 307 -7.37 6.67 -6.13
C THR A 307 -8.37 5.52 -5.94
N TRP A 308 -9.67 5.81 -6.01
CA TRP A 308 -10.72 4.81 -5.76
C TRP A 308 -10.62 3.61 -6.74
N PRO A 309 -10.83 2.37 -6.26
CA PRO A 309 -10.78 1.19 -7.11
C PRO A 309 -11.78 1.26 -8.27
N ASP A 310 -11.43 0.60 -9.38
CA ASP A 310 -12.21 0.59 -10.62
C ASP A 310 -12.50 1.99 -11.21
N SER A 311 -11.80 3.05 -10.78
CA SER A 311 -12.01 4.43 -11.26
C SER A 311 -12.01 4.60 -12.79
N PRO A 312 -11.21 3.86 -13.60
CA PRO A 312 -11.26 3.98 -15.06
C PRO A 312 -12.60 3.56 -15.68
N ASN A 313 -13.40 2.76 -14.98
CA ASN A 313 -14.73 2.32 -15.40
C ASN A 313 -15.86 3.09 -14.71
N ARG A 314 -15.52 4.09 -13.88
CA ARG A 314 -16.46 4.84 -13.03
C ARG A 314 -16.21 6.34 -13.22
N PRO A 315 -16.85 7.00 -14.20
CA PRO A 315 -16.48 8.37 -14.62
C PRO A 315 -16.72 9.45 -13.54
N TYR A 316 -17.55 9.17 -12.53
CA TYR A 316 -17.80 10.06 -11.39
C TYR A 316 -16.89 9.81 -10.20
N PHE A 317 -15.99 8.81 -10.26
CA PHE A 317 -14.92 8.63 -9.28
C PHE A 317 -13.75 9.58 -9.59
N PRO A 318 -12.90 9.91 -8.60
CA PRO A 318 -11.61 10.52 -8.86
C PRO A 318 -10.84 9.66 -9.87
N GLN A 319 -10.35 10.27 -10.95
CA GLN A 319 -9.72 9.54 -12.05
C GLN A 319 -8.21 9.34 -11.79
N ALA A 320 -7.69 8.21 -12.26
CA ALA A 320 -6.27 7.86 -12.20
C ALA A 320 -5.50 8.20 -13.49
N THR A 321 -6.11 8.91 -14.43
CA THR A 321 -5.46 9.23 -15.71
C THR A 321 -4.26 10.16 -15.53
N LEU A 322 -3.17 9.87 -16.22
CA LEU A 322 -1.99 10.72 -16.35
C LEU A 322 -1.76 11.02 -17.84
N LEU A 323 -1.60 12.30 -18.19
CA LEU A 323 -1.39 12.76 -19.56
C LEU A 323 0.06 13.22 -19.80
N PRO A 324 0.54 13.21 -21.06
CA PRO A 324 1.83 13.80 -21.40
C PRO A 324 1.91 15.28 -21.01
N GLY A 325 3.04 15.67 -20.42
CA GLY A 325 3.26 17.03 -19.90
C GLY A 325 2.75 17.25 -18.46
N GLU A 326 1.98 16.32 -17.90
CA GLU A 326 1.61 16.33 -16.49
C GLU A 326 2.68 15.63 -15.63
N THR A 327 2.63 15.90 -14.32
CA THR A 327 3.41 15.14 -13.34
C THR A 327 2.47 14.63 -12.27
N TYR A 328 2.35 13.30 -12.18
CA TYR A 328 1.72 12.65 -11.03
C TYR A 328 2.53 12.95 -9.78
N ARG A 329 1.84 13.31 -8.69
CA ARG A 329 2.45 13.51 -7.36
C ARG A 329 1.53 12.92 -6.30
N GLN A 330 2.11 12.12 -5.41
CA GLN A 330 1.46 11.61 -4.21
C GLN A 330 2.40 11.73 -3.03
N THR A 331 1.88 12.16 -1.89
CA THR A 331 2.59 12.12 -0.62
C THR A 331 1.74 11.38 0.39
N THR A 332 2.36 10.42 1.08
CA THR A 332 1.76 9.72 2.21
C THR A 332 2.74 9.74 3.37
N GLU A 333 2.26 10.02 4.56
CA GLU A 333 3.05 9.99 5.79
C GLU A 333 2.37 9.07 6.81
N TYR A 334 3.14 8.13 7.33
CA TYR A 334 2.80 7.36 8.53
C TYR A 334 3.55 7.98 9.70
N ARG A 335 2.83 8.58 10.64
CA ARG A 335 3.42 9.31 11.78
C ARG A 335 3.20 8.51 13.05
N PHE A 336 4.29 8.03 13.63
CA PHE A 336 4.30 7.18 14.81
C PHE A 336 4.67 7.96 16.06
N ARG A 337 4.06 7.61 17.18
CA ARG A 337 4.46 8.09 18.50
C ARG A 337 4.21 7.02 19.56
N GLN A 338 5.02 7.07 20.61
CA GLN A 338 4.80 6.35 21.85
C GLN A 338 4.04 7.28 22.81
N VAL A 339 2.94 6.79 23.39
CA VAL A 339 2.12 7.55 24.35
C VAL A 339 2.26 7.01 25.76
#